data_AF-A0A3C0CX24-F1
#
_entry.id   AF-A0A3C0CX24-F1
#
_cell.length_a   1.000
_cell.length_b   1.000
_cell.length_c   1.000
_cell.angle_alpha   90.00
_cell.angle_beta   90.00
_cell.angle_gamma   90.00
#
_symmetry.space_group_name_H-M   'P 1'
#
loop_
_entity.id
_entity.type
_entity.pdbx_description
1 polymer ?
#
loop_
_entity_poly.entity_id
_entity_poly.type
_entity_poly.pdbx_seq_one_letter_code
_entity_poly.pdbx_strand_id
1 'polypeptide(L)' 'MKCSKARILLSAMIDGEVSSRERFLLKQHLDACPRCKEEMGDLRALRAFMSLWPEEEPSRLARKPSIPKRPAG' A
#
# COMPACT_ATOMS: atom_id res chain seq x y z
N MET A 1 -0.33 9.67 -19.05
CA MET A 1 0.77 8.68 -18.85
C MET A 1 0.41 7.35 -19.51
N LYS A 2 1.35 6.40 -19.66
CA LYS A 2 1.05 5.04 -20.14
C LYS A 2 0.44 4.18 -19.01
N CYS A 3 -0.46 3.27 -19.35
CA CYS A 3 -1.12 2.38 -18.36
C CYS A 3 -0.11 1.57 -17.54
N SER A 4 0.99 1.11 -18.14
CA SER A 4 2.04 0.37 -17.42
C SER A 4 2.62 1.17 -16.25
N LYS A 5 2.88 2.47 -16.45
CA LYS A 5 3.33 3.36 -15.39
C LYS A 5 2.22 3.67 -14.39
N ALA A 6 0.99 3.84 -14.87
CA ALA A 6 -0.16 4.09 -14.00
C ALA A 6 -0.35 2.96 -12.98
N ARG A 7 -0.30 1.69 -13.44
CA ARG A 7 -0.47 0.50 -12.61
C ARG A 7 0.53 0.42 -11.46
N ILE A 8 1.79 0.78 -11.70
CA ILE A 8 2.82 0.86 -10.64
C ILE A 8 2.46 1.94 -9.62
N LEU A 9 1.96 3.08 -10.07
CA LEU A 9 1.58 4.19 -9.17
C LEU A 9 0.26 3.95 -8.44
N LEU A 10 -0.57 2.97 -8.85
CA LEU A 10 -1.84 2.69 -8.16
C LEU A 10 -1.59 2.19 -6.73
N SER A 11 -0.70 1.20 -6.56
CA SER A 11 -0.36 0.69 -5.22
C SER A 11 0.32 1.77 -4.38
N ALA A 12 1.34 2.45 -4.92
CA ALA A 12 2.00 3.55 -4.23
C ALA A 12 1.00 4.66 -3.81
N MET A 13 -0.03 4.95 -4.62
CA MET A 13 -1.07 5.93 -4.25
C MET A 13 -1.90 5.45 -3.05
N ILE A 14 -2.21 4.15 -2.96
CA ILE A 14 -2.92 3.56 -1.83
C ILE A 14 -2.09 3.70 -0.55
N ASP A 15 -0.79 3.44 -0.64
CA ASP A 15 0.16 3.47 0.48
C ASP A 15 0.56 4.91 0.86
N GLY A 16 0.22 5.90 0.04
CA GLY A 16 0.56 7.32 0.27
C GLY A 16 1.94 7.72 -0.26
N GLU A 17 2.62 6.81 -0.97
CA GLU A 17 4.01 6.92 -1.46
C GLU A 17 4.15 7.59 -2.84
N VAL A 18 3.18 8.44 -3.21
CA VAL A 18 3.24 9.21 -4.47
C VAL A 18 3.44 10.69 -4.20
N SER A 19 4.31 11.32 -5.00
CA SER A 19 4.48 12.76 -4.98
C SER A 19 3.21 13.48 -5.47
N SER A 20 3.08 14.78 -5.16
CA SER A 20 1.95 15.61 -5.64
C SER A 20 1.83 15.61 -7.17
N ARG A 21 2.97 15.62 -7.87
CA ARG A 21 3.01 15.57 -9.34
C ARG A 21 2.51 14.24 -9.88
N GLU A 22 2.94 13.13 -9.29
CA GLU A 22 2.47 11.79 -9.69
C GLU A 22 0.98 11.61 -9.40
N ARG A 23 0.51 12.11 -8.25
CA ARG A 23 -0.90 12.10 -7.88
C ARG A 23 -1.75 12.84 -8.92
N PHE A 24 -1.32 14.03 -9.35
CA PHE A 24 -2.01 14.81 -10.37
C PHE A 24 -2.07 14.07 -11.71
N LEU A 25 -0.91 13.61 -12.21
CA LEU A 25 -0.85 12.90 -13.49
C LEU A 25 -1.64 11.59 -13.47
N LEU A 26 -1.63 10.87 -12.35
CA LEU A 26 -2.36 9.61 -12.21
C LEU A 26 -3.86 9.86 -12.18
N LYS A 27 -4.35 10.89 -11.47
CA LYS A 27 -5.77 11.30 -11.52
C LYS A 27 -6.23 11.60 -12.94
N GLN A 28 -5.47 12.42 -13.69
CA GLN A 28 -5.79 12.72 -15.09
C GLN A 28 -5.87 11.45 -15.95
N HIS A 29 -5.01 10.46 -15.69
CA HIS A 29 -5.07 9.19 -16.40
C HIS A 29 -6.29 8.34 -16.01
N LEU A 30 -6.66 8.30 -14.74
CA LEU A 30 -7.84 7.57 -14.26
C LEU A 30 -9.14 8.15 -14.82
N ASP A 31 -9.20 9.47 -15.04
CA ASP A 31 -10.34 10.11 -15.68
C ASP A 31 -10.48 9.72 -17.16
N ALA A 32 -9.37 9.39 -17.82
CA ALA A 32 -9.32 9.05 -19.24
C ALA A 32 -9.25 7.54 -19.54
N CYS A 33 -8.99 6.69 -18.55
CA CYS A 33 -8.78 5.25 -18.75
C CYS A 33 -9.68 4.41 -17.83
N PRO A 34 -10.81 3.88 -18.35
CA PRO A 34 -11.75 3.07 -17.57
C PRO A 34 -11.10 1.84 -16.92
N ARG A 35 -10.21 1.16 -17.65
CA ARG A 35 -9.50 -0.02 -17.14
C ARG A 35 -8.64 0.28 -15.91
N CYS A 36 -7.85 1.35 -15.94
CA CYS A 36 -7.04 1.72 -14.77
C CYS A 36 -7.89 2.26 -13.62
N LYS A 37 -9.07 2.84 -13.91
CA LYS A 37 -10.06 3.23 -12.90
C LYS A 37 -10.68 2.03 -12.21
N GLU A 38 -11.00 0.97 -12.95
CA GLU A 38 -11.44 -0.31 -12.42
C GLU A 38 -10.37 -0.95 -11.54
N GLU A 39 -9.11 -1.06 -12.02
CA GLU A 39 -7.99 -1.61 -11.23
C GLU A 39 -7.76 -0.81 -9.92
N MET A 40 -7.92 0.52 -9.93
CA MET A 40 -7.87 1.33 -8.71
C MET A 40 -9.04 1.00 -7.75
N GLY A 41 -10.22 0.71 -8.27
CA GLY A 41 -11.38 0.27 -7.49
C GLY A 41 -11.10 -1.05 -6.78
N ASP A 42 -10.57 -2.05 -7.50
CA ASP A 42 -10.22 -3.36 -6.95
C ASP A 42 -9.17 -3.26 -5.83
N LEU A 43 -8.13 -2.45 -6.04
CA LEU A 43 -7.10 -2.22 -5.02
C LEU A 43 -7.66 -1.54 -3.76
N ARG A 44 -8.61 -0.61 -3.91
CA ARG A 44 -9.29 0.02 -2.77
C ARG A 44 -10.15 -0.98 -2.02
N ALA A 45 -10.90 -1.83 -2.74
CA ALA A 45 -11.72 -2.87 -2.14
C ALA A 45 -10.85 -3.88 -1.38
N LEU A 46 -9.73 -4.31 -1.96
CA LEU A 46 -8.76 -5.18 -1.30
C LEU A 46 -8.20 -4.55 -0.03
N ARG A 47 -7.75 -3.28 -0.09
CA ARG A 47 -7.24 -2.58 1.10
C ARG A 47 -8.29 -2.46 2.21
N ALA A 48 -9.53 -2.15 1.84
CA ALA A 48 -10.64 -2.08 2.79
C ALA A 48 -10.89 -3.45 3.43
N PHE A 49 -10.90 -4.53 2.65
CA PHE A 49 -11.03 -5.88 3.16
C PHE A 49 -9.88 -6.25 4.12
N MET A 50 -8.63 -5.97 3.74
CA MET A 50 -7.46 -6.20 4.59
C MET A 50 -7.51 -5.41 5.89
N SER A 51 -8.07 -4.20 5.89
CA SER A 51 -8.20 -3.39 7.11
C SER A 51 -9.20 -3.96 8.14
N LEU A 52 -10.07 -4.88 7.71
CA LEU A 52 -10.98 -5.62 8.60
C LEU A 52 -10.32 -6.87 9.19
N TRP A 53 -9.13 -7.24 8.72
CA TRP A 53 -8.44 -8.41 9.23
C TRP A 53 -8.09 -8.19 10.70
N PRO A 54 -8.52 -9.08 11.62
CA PRO A 54 -8.24 -8.91 13.04
C PRO A 54 -6.73 -8.97 13.28
N GLU A 55 -6.25 -8.07 14.13
CA GLU A 55 -4.87 -8.14 14.58
C GLU A 55 -4.73 -9.33 15.53
N GLU A 56 -4.04 -10.38 15.06
CA GLU A 56 -3.73 -11.56 15.87
C GLU A 56 -2.55 -11.24 16.78
N GLU A 57 -2.79 -11.25 18.10
CA GLU A 57 -1.70 -11.16 19.07
C GLU A 57 -0.79 -12.40 18.94
N PRO A 58 0.53 -12.22 18.75
CA PRO A 58 1.43 -13.34 18.69
C PRO A 58 1.33 -14.15 19.98
N SER A 59 1.13 -15.46 19.83
CA SER A 59 1.06 -16.38 20.98
C SER A 59 2.27 -16.18 21.91
N ARG A 60 2.07 -16.39 23.21
CA ARG A 60 3.16 -16.22 24.20
C ARG A 60 4.41 -17.04 23.87
N LEU A 61 4.24 -18.15 23.14
CA LEU A 61 5.32 -19.02 22.66
C LEU A 61 6.16 -18.39 21.54
N ALA A 62 5.59 -17.46 20.77
CA ALA A 62 6.28 -16.76 19.68
C ALA A 62 7.07 -15.52 20.16
N ARG A 63 6.93 -15.11 21.43
CA ARG A 63 7.70 -14.00 22.00
C ARG A 63 9.16 -14.44 22.15
N LYS A 64 10.01 -14.00 21.22
CA LYS A 64 11.48 -14.14 21.37
C LYS A 64 11.93 -13.42 22.64
N PRO A 65 12.80 -14.02 23.46
CA PRO A 65 13.40 -13.33 24.60
C PRO A 65 14.11 -12.07 24.11
N SER A 66 13.89 -10.95 24.80
CA SER A 66 14.62 -9.72 24.57
C SER A 66 16.10 -9.93 24.89
N ILE A 67 16.94 -10.06 23.86
CA ILE A 67 18.40 -10.14 24.02
C ILE A 67 18.87 -8.75 24.48
N PRO A 68 19.52 -8.63 25.66
CA PRO A 68 20.04 -7.35 26.11
C PRO A 68 21.10 -6.83 25.11
N LYS A 69 20.98 -5.56 24.71
CA LYS A 69 21.97 -4.91 23.84
C LYS A 69 23.32 -4.89 24.57
N ARG A 70 24.37 -5.37 23.91
CA ARG A 70 25.75 -5.32 24.42
C ARG A 70 26.14 -3.84 24.63
N PRO A 71 26.73 -3.45 25.77
CA PRO A 71 27.22 -2.08 25.95
C PRO A 71 28.29 -1.78 24.91
N ALA A 72 28.27 -0.55 24.37
CA ALA A 72 29.35 -0.04 23.53
C ALA A 72 30.60 0.08 24.41
N GLY A 73 31.65 -0.65 24.06
CA GLY A 73 32.98 -0.54 24.66
C GLY A 73 33.80 0.54 23.98
#